data_AF-A0A1A8EQS7-F1
#
_entry.id   AF-A0A1A8EQS7-F1
#
_cell.length_a   1.000
_cell.length_b   1.000
_cell.length_c   1.000
_cell.angle_alpha   90.00
_cell.angle_beta   90.00
_cell.angle_gamma   90.00
#
_symmetry.space_group_name_H-M   'P 1'
#
loop_
_entity.id
_entity.type
_entity.pdbx_description
1 polymer ?
#
loop_
_entity_poly.entity_id
_entity_poly.type
_entity_poly.pdbx_seq_one_letter_code
_entity_poly.pdbx_strand_id
1 'polypeptide(L)'
;THTNTQASAFRGLYRTQARTFYFHLTVMQRGWLHSGPLLWLQHVDKKVKLKVGKDEEHRGWLLTVDPVSASVVLVNFREDGASVRVVMGHAVEDVEVLQESDPETAERLRLFLLPPTTSSLDPEELSRRRMGVFRWLEQNRVPVEEDGDSLRVAGALTILAPYRPEDCCSSNQIILDRIQRLIRSQPHLHKVDPGFDSIQILPGYSGSQEL
;
A
#
# COMPACT_ATOMS: atom_id res chain seq x y z
N THR A 1 49.20 -19.47 13.82
CA THR A 1 48.33 -18.38 13.33
C THR A 1 46.87 -18.80 13.40
N HIS A 2 46.23 -18.86 14.58
CA HIS A 2 44.81 -19.28 14.67
C HIS A 2 44.02 -18.73 15.88
N THR A 3 44.48 -17.64 16.52
CA THR A 3 43.86 -17.14 17.76
C THR A 3 43.22 -15.75 17.67
N ASN A 4 43.28 -15.08 16.50
CA ASN A 4 42.83 -13.68 16.39
C ASN A 4 41.39 -13.50 15.86
N THR A 5 40.78 -14.55 15.30
CA THR A 5 39.45 -14.46 14.67
C THR A 5 38.29 -14.61 15.69
N GLN A 6 38.48 -15.36 16.78
CA GLN A 6 37.42 -15.53 17.79
C GLN A 6 37.24 -14.28 18.67
N ALA A 7 38.29 -13.52 18.94
CA ALA A 7 38.20 -12.31 19.76
C ALA A 7 37.43 -11.16 19.08
N SER A 8 37.45 -11.08 17.74
CA SER A 8 36.69 -10.06 17.00
C SER A 8 35.19 -10.40 16.95
N ALA A 9 34.85 -11.68 16.81
CA ALA A 9 33.47 -12.17 16.83
C ALA A 9 32.81 -11.94 18.20
N PHE A 10 33.53 -12.22 19.29
CA PHE A 10 33.05 -11.95 20.66
C PHE A 10 32.90 -10.45 20.94
N ARG A 11 33.85 -9.60 20.53
CA ARG A 11 33.71 -8.13 20.66
C ARG A 11 32.56 -7.58 19.82
N GLY A 12 32.29 -8.17 18.65
CA GLY A 12 31.14 -7.85 17.80
C GLY A 12 29.81 -8.14 18.50
N LEU A 13 29.65 -9.33 19.08
CA LEU A 13 28.43 -9.72 19.80
C LEU A 13 28.13 -8.80 21.01
N TYR A 14 29.13 -8.52 21.84
CA TYR A 14 28.96 -7.63 23.00
C TYR A 14 28.62 -6.20 22.59
N ARG A 15 29.16 -5.71 21.46
CA ARG A 15 28.86 -4.36 20.95
C ARG A 15 27.46 -4.26 20.36
N THR A 16 26.98 -5.33 19.72
CA THR A 16 25.62 -5.42 19.19
C THR A 16 24.60 -5.55 20.33
N GLN A 17 24.83 -6.43 21.31
CA GLN A 17 23.98 -6.55 22.50
C GLN A 17 23.96 -5.26 23.33
N ALA A 18 25.11 -4.59 23.53
CA ALA A 18 25.17 -3.32 24.23
C ALA A 18 24.41 -2.21 23.49
N ARG A 19 24.46 -2.19 22.15
CA ARG A 19 23.66 -1.25 21.33
C ARG A 19 22.16 -1.51 21.46
N THR A 20 21.72 -2.77 21.40
CA THR A 20 20.31 -3.15 21.61
C THR A 20 19.84 -2.79 23.04
N PHE A 21 20.70 -2.97 24.04
CA PHE A 21 20.39 -2.68 25.43
C PHE A 21 20.30 -1.17 25.72
N TYR A 22 21.26 -0.37 25.21
CA TYR A 22 21.19 1.09 25.29
C TYR A 22 20.01 1.66 24.50
N PHE A 23 19.64 1.03 23.39
CA PHE A 23 18.50 1.41 22.55
C PHE A 23 17.16 1.23 23.28
N HIS A 24 16.95 0.07 23.90
CA HIS A 24 15.76 -0.16 24.72
C HIS A 24 15.69 0.86 25.87
N LEU A 25 16.83 1.19 26.49
CA LEU A 25 16.92 2.23 27.52
C LEU A 25 16.58 3.64 27.00
N THR A 26 16.91 3.98 25.76
CA THR A 26 16.73 5.34 25.21
C THR A 26 15.28 5.60 24.81
N VAL A 27 14.60 4.62 24.21
CA VAL A 27 13.15 4.68 23.96
C VAL A 27 12.39 4.73 25.30
N MET A 28 12.82 3.94 26.29
CA MET A 28 12.23 3.91 27.63
C MET A 28 12.39 5.22 28.42
N GLN A 29 13.42 6.03 28.18
CA GLN A 29 13.66 7.24 28.98
C GLN A 29 13.05 8.54 28.42
N ARG A 30 12.64 8.59 27.15
CA ARG A 30 11.95 9.78 26.60
C ARG A 30 10.65 9.49 25.84
N GLY A 31 10.26 8.22 25.64
CA GLY A 31 9.05 7.84 24.92
C GLY A 31 9.15 8.07 23.41
N TRP A 32 8.30 7.39 22.64
CA TRP A 32 8.32 7.41 21.17
C TRP A 32 8.23 8.81 20.56
N LEU A 33 7.46 9.71 21.17
CA LEU A 33 7.26 11.07 20.67
C LEU A 33 8.56 11.90 20.65
N HIS A 34 9.55 11.56 21.48
CA HIS A 34 10.79 12.33 21.66
C HIS A 34 12.04 11.63 21.12
N SER A 35 11.89 10.47 20.45
CA SER A 35 13.01 9.70 19.92
C SER A 35 13.62 10.32 18.65
N GLY A 36 12.83 11.11 17.91
CA GLY A 36 13.26 11.90 16.76
C GLY A 36 13.61 11.09 15.50
N PRO A 37 13.85 11.77 14.36
CA PRO A 37 13.90 11.12 13.04
C PRO A 37 14.97 10.05 12.89
N LEU A 38 16.16 10.26 13.46
CA LEU A 38 17.26 9.29 13.36
C LEU A 38 16.95 7.97 14.07
N LEU A 39 16.18 8.00 15.15
CA LEU A 39 15.78 6.80 15.87
C LEU A 39 14.58 6.14 15.18
N TRP A 40 13.61 6.93 14.71
CA TRP A 40 12.48 6.43 13.92
C TRP A 40 12.93 5.65 12.68
N LEU A 41 13.89 6.18 11.92
CA LEU A 41 14.44 5.54 10.72
C LEU A 41 15.06 4.16 11.00
N GLN A 42 15.54 3.91 12.22
CA GLN A 42 16.08 2.59 12.60
C GLN A 42 15.00 1.52 12.78
N HIS A 43 13.72 1.90 12.79
CA HIS A 43 12.57 0.99 12.90
C HIS A 43 11.85 0.80 11.56
N VAL A 44 12.12 1.66 10.57
CA VAL A 44 11.56 1.55 9.22
C VAL A 44 11.99 0.23 8.59
N ASP A 45 11.09 -0.37 7.81
CA ASP A 45 11.23 -1.68 7.17
C ASP A 45 11.32 -2.86 8.15
N LYS A 46 10.90 -2.67 9.41
CA LYS A 46 10.88 -3.75 10.42
C LYS A 46 9.47 -4.08 10.84
N LYS A 47 9.26 -5.34 11.20
CA LYS A 47 8.02 -5.76 11.84
C LYS A 47 8.09 -5.33 13.29
N VAL A 48 7.17 -4.48 13.70
CA VAL A 48 7.11 -3.92 15.04
C VAL A 48 5.81 -4.29 15.74
N LYS A 49 5.87 -4.24 17.06
CA LYS A 49 4.74 -4.26 17.97
C LYS A 49 4.71 -2.92 18.68
N LEU A 50 3.61 -2.18 18.49
CA LEU A 50 3.33 -0.92 19.16
C LEU A 50 2.44 -1.20 20.37
N LYS A 51 2.82 -0.69 21.53
CA LYS A 51 1.94 -0.62 22.68
C LYS A 51 1.22 0.73 22.69
N VAL A 52 -0.10 0.68 22.78
CA VAL A 52 -1.00 1.84 22.74
C VAL A 52 -1.87 1.81 23.98
N GLY A 53 -1.59 2.65 24.97
CA GLY A 53 -2.31 2.61 26.24
C GLY A 53 -2.10 1.30 27.03
N LYS A 54 -3.04 1.01 27.95
CA LYS A 54 -2.86 -0.07 28.94
C LYS A 54 -2.94 -1.49 28.36
N ASP A 55 -3.84 -1.74 27.41
CA ASP A 55 -4.16 -3.10 26.95
C ASP A 55 -4.31 -3.22 25.41
N GLU A 56 -3.98 -2.17 24.65
CA GLU A 56 -4.08 -2.20 23.19
C GLU A 56 -2.69 -2.32 22.55
N GLU A 57 -2.59 -3.23 21.58
CA GLU A 57 -1.36 -3.49 20.85
C GLU A 57 -1.64 -3.53 19.34
N HIS A 58 -0.70 -3.02 18.57
CA HIS A 58 -0.76 -3.06 17.11
C HIS A 58 0.52 -3.67 16.55
N ARG A 59 0.38 -4.53 15.54
CA ARG A 59 1.50 -5.19 14.89
C ARG A 59 1.47 -4.95 13.39
N GLY A 60 2.65 -4.81 12.80
CA GLY A 60 2.81 -4.66 11.36
C GLY A 60 4.21 -4.23 10.97
N TRP A 61 4.45 -4.13 9.67
CA TRP A 61 5.68 -3.58 9.11
C TRP A 61 5.63 -2.06 9.20
N LEU A 62 6.60 -1.45 9.87
CA LEU A 62 6.70 0.00 9.97
C LEU A 62 7.18 0.55 8.63
N LEU A 63 6.27 1.22 7.93
CA LEU A 63 6.52 1.79 6.62
C LEU A 63 7.20 3.17 6.72
N THR A 64 6.65 4.03 7.57
CA THR A 64 7.17 5.38 7.79
C THR A 64 6.67 5.96 9.11
N VAL A 65 7.30 7.06 9.52
CA VAL A 65 6.90 7.87 10.67
C VAL A 65 6.71 9.30 10.19
N ASP A 66 5.55 9.90 10.45
CA ASP A 66 5.34 11.32 10.19
C ASP A 66 6.18 12.14 11.19
N PRO A 67 7.15 12.95 10.74
CA PRO A 67 8.03 13.67 11.63
C PRO A 67 7.34 14.78 12.42
N VAL A 68 6.15 15.22 12.00
CA VAL A 68 5.40 16.28 12.69
C VAL A 68 4.61 15.69 13.86
N SER A 69 3.83 14.63 13.63
CA SER A 69 2.96 14.04 14.66
C SER A 69 3.54 12.81 15.36
N ALA A 70 4.73 12.35 14.96
CA ALA A 70 5.32 11.07 15.33
C ALA A 70 4.41 9.86 15.02
N SER A 71 3.43 10.02 14.12
CA SER A 71 2.48 8.95 13.79
C SER A 71 3.17 7.83 13.02
N VAL A 72 2.85 6.59 13.41
CA VAL A 72 3.44 5.38 12.85
C VAL A 72 2.51 4.79 11.80
N VAL A 73 3.02 4.58 10.60
CA VAL A 73 2.29 3.92 9.52
C VAL A 73 2.71 2.45 9.47
N LEU A 74 1.77 1.56 9.80
CA LEU A 74 1.96 0.12 9.75
C LEU A 74 1.30 -0.47 8.50
N VAL A 75 1.98 -1.42 7.86
CA VAL A 75 1.45 -2.22 6.75
C VAL A 75 1.42 -3.69 7.16
N ASN A 76 0.32 -4.37 6.83
CA ASN A 76 0.23 -5.82 6.93
C ASN A 76 -0.15 -6.40 5.56
N PHE A 77 0.71 -7.25 5.02
CA PHE A 77 0.45 -8.01 3.80
C PHE A 77 -0.37 -9.26 4.14
N ARG A 78 -1.39 -9.52 3.33
CA ARG A 78 -2.31 -10.66 3.39
C ARG A 78 -2.46 -11.25 1.99
N GLU A 79 -3.11 -12.40 1.87
CA GLU A 79 -3.36 -13.04 0.56
C GLU A 79 -4.25 -12.16 -0.35
N ASP A 80 -5.17 -11.40 0.24
CA ASP A 80 -6.15 -10.55 -0.43
C ASP A 80 -5.68 -9.10 -0.66
N GLY A 81 -4.44 -8.76 -0.28
CA GLY A 81 -3.86 -7.43 -0.46
C GLY A 81 -3.08 -6.94 0.74
N ALA A 82 -3.04 -5.62 0.94
CA ALA A 82 -2.36 -4.99 2.06
C ALA A 82 -3.30 -4.09 2.85
N SER A 83 -3.23 -4.18 4.18
CA SER A 83 -3.94 -3.26 5.07
C SER A 83 -2.98 -2.25 5.66
N VAL A 84 -3.34 -0.96 5.63
CA VAL A 84 -2.59 0.13 6.23
C VAL A 84 -3.27 0.58 7.52
N ARG A 85 -2.49 0.80 8.58
CA ARG A 85 -2.95 1.37 9.84
C ARG A 85 -2.05 2.54 10.22
N VAL A 86 -2.66 3.67 10.56
CA VAL A 86 -1.95 4.81 11.13
C VAL A 86 -2.21 4.83 12.63
N VAL A 87 -1.15 4.85 13.43
CA VAL A 87 -1.20 4.95 14.90
C VAL A 87 -0.64 6.30 15.29
N MET A 88 -1.44 7.10 16.00
CA MET A 88 -1.05 8.46 16.36
C MET A 88 0.14 8.44 17.32
N GLY A 89 1.15 9.29 17.07
CA GLY A 89 2.40 9.26 17.81
C GLY A 89 2.25 9.48 19.32
N HIS A 90 1.29 10.33 19.73
CA HIS A 90 0.98 10.56 21.15
C HIS A 90 0.37 9.36 21.87
N ALA A 91 -0.15 8.38 21.12
CA ALA A 91 -0.74 7.18 21.66
C ALA A 91 0.27 6.01 21.78
N VAL A 92 1.45 6.13 21.14
CA VAL A 92 2.49 5.10 21.18
C VAL A 92 3.30 5.23 22.47
N GLU A 93 3.17 4.23 23.34
CA GLU A 93 3.94 4.15 24.59
C GLU A 93 5.31 3.50 24.36
N ASP A 94 5.33 2.40 23.60
CA ASP A 94 6.52 1.61 23.35
C ASP A 94 6.50 0.96 21.97
N VAL A 95 7.70 0.71 21.43
CA VAL A 95 7.92 0.08 20.12
C VAL A 95 8.92 -1.06 20.27
N GLU A 96 8.44 -2.28 20.10
CA GLU A 96 9.25 -3.49 20.12
C GLU A 96 9.47 -3.99 18.68
N VAL A 97 10.73 -4.24 18.31
CA VAL A 97 11.08 -4.86 17.02
C VAL A 97 10.92 -6.37 17.14
N LEU A 98 10.00 -6.93 16.35
CA LEU A 98 9.75 -8.38 16.30
C LEU A 98 10.59 -9.08 15.24
N GLN A 99 10.82 -8.42 14.10
CA GLN A 99 11.47 -9.03 12.94
C GLN A 99 12.12 -7.98 12.04
N GLU A 100 13.32 -8.26 11.55
CA GLU A 100 13.95 -7.51 10.44
C GLU A 100 13.33 -7.97 9.11
N SER A 101 13.20 -7.07 8.13
CA SER A 101 12.72 -7.46 6.79
C SER A 101 13.74 -8.31 6.05
N ASP A 102 13.24 -9.33 5.34
CA ASP A 102 14.00 -9.95 4.27
C ASP A 102 13.98 -9.08 3.00
N PRO A 103 14.86 -9.34 2.02
CA PRO A 103 14.93 -8.55 0.79
C PRO A 103 13.61 -8.46 0.02
N GLU A 104 12.80 -9.53 0.02
CA GLU A 104 11.50 -9.55 -0.66
C GLU A 104 10.51 -8.59 0.01
N THR A 105 10.43 -8.64 1.35
CA THR A 105 9.54 -7.79 2.13
C THR A 105 9.95 -6.33 2.05
N ALA A 106 11.26 -6.04 2.12
CA ALA A 106 11.79 -4.69 1.97
C ALA A 106 11.41 -4.11 0.59
N GLU A 107 11.52 -4.92 -0.47
CA GLU A 107 11.10 -4.48 -1.81
C GLU A 107 9.59 -4.24 -1.88
N ARG A 108 8.77 -5.13 -1.30
CA ARG A 108 7.30 -4.93 -1.23
C ARG A 108 6.93 -3.63 -0.51
N LEU A 109 7.61 -3.29 0.59
CA LEU A 109 7.39 -2.04 1.32
C LEU A 109 7.81 -0.81 0.50
N ARG A 110 8.93 -0.89 -0.22
CA ARG A 110 9.36 0.18 -1.14
C ARG A 110 8.36 0.40 -2.27
N LEU A 111 7.93 -0.67 -2.94
CA LEU A 111 6.93 -0.61 -4.01
C LEU A 111 5.60 -0.05 -3.50
N PHE A 112 5.27 -0.26 -2.23
CA PHE A 112 4.05 0.29 -1.61
C PHE A 112 4.07 1.83 -1.47
N LEU A 113 5.26 2.44 -1.38
CA LEU A 113 5.43 3.90 -1.32
C LEU A 113 5.52 4.54 -2.71
N LEU A 114 5.84 3.76 -3.72
CA LEU A 114 5.89 4.28 -5.08
C LEU A 114 4.46 4.49 -5.57
N PRO A 115 4.20 5.57 -6.32
CA PRO A 115 2.94 5.67 -7.05
C PRO A 115 2.81 4.40 -7.88
N PRO A 116 1.59 3.82 -7.99
CA PRO A 116 1.39 2.68 -8.84
C PRO A 116 1.98 3.04 -10.20
N THR A 117 2.97 2.28 -10.65
CA THR A 117 3.43 2.40 -12.02
C THR A 117 2.17 2.23 -12.83
N THR A 118 1.70 3.30 -13.48
CA THR A 118 0.65 3.18 -14.47
C THR A 118 1.26 2.25 -15.49
N SER A 119 0.99 0.95 -15.35
CA SER A 119 1.25 -0.03 -16.39
C SER A 119 0.70 0.65 -17.62
N SER A 120 1.60 1.03 -18.52
CA SER A 120 1.34 2.01 -19.57
C SER A 120 0.15 1.48 -20.36
N LEU A 121 -1.04 1.90 -19.96
CA LEU A 121 -2.24 1.53 -20.66
C LEU A 121 -2.05 2.13 -22.04
N ASP A 122 -2.31 1.32 -23.05
CA ASP A 122 -2.28 1.76 -24.44
C ASP A 122 -2.96 3.13 -24.54
N PRO A 123 -2.32 4.15 -25.15
CA PRO A 123 -2.91 5.47 -25.31
C PRO A 123 -4.32 5.45 -25.89
N GLU A 124 -4.63 4.49 -26.76
CA GLU A 124 -5.98 4.29 -27.30
C GLU A 124 -6.97 3.87 -26.21
N GLU A 125 -6.56 2.99 -25.30
CA GLU A 125 -7.39 2.55 -24.17
C GLU A 125 -7.64 3.68 -23.17
N LEU A 126 -6.61 4.48 -22.87
CA LEU A 126 -6.78 5.67 -22.02
C LEU A 126 -7.75 6.67 -22.64
N SER A 127 -7.63 6.93 -23.94
CA SER A 127 -8.55 7.80 -24.68
C SER A 127 -9.98 7.26 -24.66
N ARG A 128 -10.15 5.94 -24.87
CA ARG A 128 -11.44 5.26 -24.81
C ARG A 128 -12.09 5.40 -23.43
N ARG A 129 -11.33 5.20 -22.35
CA ARG A 129 -11.83 5.37 -20.98
C ARG A 129 -12.18 6.81 -20.67
N ARG A 130 -11.30 7.75 -21.00
CA ARG A 130 -11.53 9.20 -20.82
C ARG A 130 -12.85 9.62 -21.48
N MET A 131 -13.02 9.27 -22.75
CA MET A 131 -14.23 9.59 -23.52
C MET A 131 -15.47 8.86 -22.98
N GLY A 132 -15.30 7.62 -22.49
CA GLY A 132 -16.36 6.87 -21.82
C GLY A 132 -16.89 7.58 -20.58
N VAL A 133 -16.00 8.01 -19.69
CA VAL A 133 -16.34 8.76 -18.47
C VAL A 133 -16.92 10.12 -18.81
N PHE A 134 -16.33 10.86 -19.74
CA PHE A 134 -16.82 12.17 -20.19
C PHE A 134 -18.28 12.09 -20.65
N ARG A 135 -18.58 11.18 -21.59
CA ARG A 135 -19.95 11.00 -22.10
C ARG A 135 -20.91 10.52 -21.02
N TRP A 136 -20.46 9.66 -20.12
CA TRP A 136 -21.31 9.19 -19.02
C TRP A 136 -21.71 10.34 -18.07
N LEU A 137 -20.78 11.23 -17.75
CA LEU A 137 -21.06 12.41 -16.94
C LEU A 137 -22.03 13.38 -17.65
N GLU A 138 -21.82 13.66 -18.94
CA GLU A 138 -22.74 14.48 -19.74
C GLU A 138 -24.15 13.89 -19.80
N GLN A 139 -24.28 12.57 -20.05
CA GLN A 139 -25.57 11.88 -20.09
C GLN A 139 -26.32 11.99 -18.76
N ASN A 140 -25.58 12.02 -17.64
CA ASN A 140 -26.13 12.22 -16.31
C ASN A 140 -26.26 13.70 -15.91
N ARG A 141 -26.14 14.62 -16.88
CA ARG A 141 -26.26 16.09 -16.72
C ARG A 141 -25.28 16.66 -15.71
N VAL A 142 -24.11 16.05 -15.57
CA VAL A 142 -23.01 16.56 -14.77
C VAL A 142 -22.10 17.38 -15.69
N PRO A 143 -21.88 18.69 -15.42
CA PRO A 143 -20.96 19.50 -16.21
C PRO A 143 -19.55 18.91 -16.14
N VAL A 144 -18.93 18.70 -17.30
CA VAL A 144 -17.56 18.17 -17.41
C VAL A 144 -16.83 18.90 -18.53
N GLU A 145 -15.57 19.23 -18.27
CA GLU A 145 -14.66 19.93 -19.18
C GLU A 145 -13.36 19.14 -19.30
N GLU A 146 -12.76 19.12 -20.49
CA GLU A 146 -11.40 18.59 -20.65
C GLU A 146 -10.38 19.64 -20.22
N ASP A 147 -9.43 19.24 -19.37
CA ASP A 147 -8.33 20.08 -18.88
C ASP A 147 -7.01 19.31 -19.05
N GLY A 148 -6.41 19.46 -20.24
CA GLY A 148 -5.25 18.67 -20.66
C GLY A 148 -5.54 17.16 -20.66
N ASP A 149 -4.79 16.41 -19.86
CA ASP A 149 -4.96 14.97 -19.67
C ASP A 149 -5.89 14.62 -18.48
N SER A 150 -6.73 15.56 -18.05
CA SER A 150 -7.67 15.38 -16.94
C SER A 150 -9.07 15.82 -17.30
N LEU A 151 -10.06 15.33 -16.55
CA LEU A 151 -11.45 15.79 -16.67
C LEU A 151 -11.83 16.62 -15.44
N ARG A 152 -12.28 17.85 -15.68
CA ARG A 152 -12.75 18.77 -14.62
C ARG A 152 -14.27 18.69 -14.54
N VAL A 153 -14.80 18.28 -13.40
CA VAL A 153 -16.22 18.03 -13.16
C VAL A 153 -16.79 19.15 -12.30
N ALA A 154 -17.72 19.92 -12.87
CA ALA A 154 -18.42 21.04 -12.24
C ALA A 154 -17.52 22.02 -11.47
N GLY A 155 -16.26 22.18 -11.89
CA GLY A 155 -15.25 23.02 -11.24
C GLY A 155 -14.80 22.56 -9.84
N ALA A 156 -15.32 21.45 -9.32
CA ALA A 156 -15.13 21.01 -7.94
C ALA A 156 -14.38 19.68 -7.78
N LEU A 157 -14.25 18.91 -8.86
CA LEU A 157 -13.60 17.60 -8.87
C LEU A 157 -12.76 17.44 -10.14
N THR A 158 -11.61 16.80 -10.02
CA THR A 158 -10.75 16.44 -11.14
C THR A 158 -10.62 14.93 -11.22
N ILE A 159 -10.68 14.36 -12.44
CA ILE A 159 -10.44 12.94 -12.68
C ILE A 159 -9.14 12.81 -13.48
N LEU A 160 -8.20 12.05 -12.94
CA LEU A 160 -6.90 11.79 -13.56
C LEU A 160 -6.89 10.43 -14.26
N ALA A 161 -5.94 10.23 -15.19
CA ALA A 161 -5.67 8.90 -15.72
C ALA A 161 -5.31 7.92 -14.58
N PRO A 162 -5.75 6.65 -14.64
CA PRO A 162 -6.44 5.96 -15.74
C PRO A 162 -7.98 6.07 -15.77
N TYR A 163 -8.55 7.14 -15.19
CA TYR A 163 -9.98 7.50 -15.24
C TYR A 163 -10.93 6.49 -14.58
N ARG A 164 -10.47 5.83 -13.51
CA ARG A 164 -11.28 4.98 -12.64
C ARG A 164 -12.05 5.85 -11.63
N PRO A 165 -13.10 5.31 -10.99
CA PRO A 165 -13.74 5.98 -9.85
C PRO A 165 -12.70 6.40 -8.79
N GLU A 166 -11.71 5.56 -8.53
CA GLU A 166 -10.67 5.79 -7.52
C GLU A 166 -9.72 6.94 -7.91
N ASP A 167 -9.67 7.30 -9.20
CA ASP A 167 -8.81 8.38 -9.73
C ASP A 167 -9.49 9.76 -9.69
N CYS A 168 -10.62 9.88 -8.98
CA CYS A 168 -11.30 11.14 -8.72
C CYS A 168 -10.67 11.88 -7.52
N CYS A 169 -10.49 13.19 -7.64
CA CYS A 169 -9.92 14.06 -6.61
C CYS A 169 -10.82 15.27 -6.34
N SER A 170 -11.25 15.45 -5.09
CA SER A 170 -11.98 16.64 -4.65
C SER A 170 -11.72 16.91 -3.17
N SER A 171 -11.78 18.18 -2.76
CA SER A 171 -11.77 18.57 -1.34
C SER A 171 -13.11 18.31 -0.65
N ASN A 172 -14.17 18.04 -1.40
CA ASN A 172 -15.50 17.75 -0.88
C ASN A 172 -15.83 16.25 -1.01
N GLN A 173 -15.79 15.55 0.13
CA GLN A 173 -16.03 14.09 0.17
C GLN A 173 -17.42 13.69 -0.32
N ILE A 174 -18.45 14.54 -0.13
CA ILE A 174 -19.81 14.25 -0.60
C ILE A 174 -19.85 14.25 -2.13
N ILE A 175 -19.17 15.22 -2.76
CA ILE A 175 -19.05 15.29 -4.23
C ILE A 175 -18.25 14.12 -4.74
N LEU A 176 -17.09 13.84 -4.11
CA LEU A 176 -16.22 12.71 -4.47
C LEU A 176 -17.00 11.39 -4.48
N ASP A 177 -17.64 11.03 -3.36
CA ASP A 177 -18.42 9.81 -3.23
C ASP A 177 -19.53 9.70 -4.28
N ARG A 178 -20.24 10.81 -4.54
CA ARG A 178 -21.35 10.82 -5.49
C ARG A 178 -20.87 10.58 -6.92
N ILE A 179 -19.80 11.25 -7.34
CA ILE A 179 -19.23 11.08 -8.67
C ILE A 179 -18.63 9.67 -8.83
N GLN A 180 -17.93 9.16 -7.81
CA GLN A 180 -17.42 7.79 -7.83
C GLN A 180 -18.53 6.74 -8.00
N ARG A 181 -19.63 6.87 -7.25
CA ARG A 181 -20.80 5.99 -7.41
C ARG A 181 -21.43 6.11 -8.79
N LEU A 182 -21.50 7.33 -9.33
CA LEU A 182 -22.02 7.56 -10.66
C LEU A 182 -21.17 6.85 -11.72
N ILE A 183 -19.84 6.98 -11.67
CA ILE A 183 -18.94 6.30 -12.62
C ILE A 183 -19.04 4.78 -12.48
N ARG A 184 -19.13 4.24 -11.25
CA ARG A 184 -19.33 2.80 -11.01
C ARG A 184 -20.64 2.26 -11.61
N SER A 185 -21.67 3.09 -11.71
CA SER A 185 -22.96 2.70 -12.29
C SER A 185 -22.97 2.67 -13.83
N GLN A 186 -21.85 3.00 -14.48
CA GLN A 186 -21.74 2.96 -15.93
C GLN A 186 -21.89 1.51 -16.46
N PRO A 187 -22.86 1.22 -17.34
CA PRO A 187 -23.18 -0.13 -17.80
C PRO A 187 -22.09 -0.79 -18.69
N HIS A 188 -20.97 -0.11 -18.94
CA HIS A 188 -19.94 -0.53 -19.89
C HIS A 188 -18.60 -0.98 -19.29
N LEU A 189 -18.46 -1.00 -17.95
CA LEU A 189 -17.26 -1.55 -17.29
C LEU A 189 -17.40 -3.03 -16.87
N HIS A 190 -18.58 -3.64 -17.06
CA HIS A 190 -18.88 -5.03 -16.65
C HIS A 190 -18.90 -6.07 -17.77
N LYS A 191 -18.41 -5.75 -18.98
CA LYS A 191 -18.13 -6.77 -20.00
C LYS A 191 -16.63 -7.06 -20.04
N VAL A 192 -16.15 -7.80 -19.04
CA VAL A 192 -15.11 -8.80 -19.32
C VAL A 192 -15.85 -9.87 -20.11
N ASP A 193 -15.49 -10.09 -21.36
CA ASP A 193 -16.05 -11.19 -22.15
C ASP A 193 -15.84 -12.50 -21.38
N PRO A 194 -16.91 -13.23 -20.99
CA PRO A 194 -16.78 -14.60 -20.51
C PRO A 194 -16.57 -15.48 -21.73
N GLY A 195 -15.35 -15.46 -22.25
CA GLY A 195 -15.00 -16.05 -23.54
C GLY A 195 -13.71 -16.84 -23.53
N PHE A 196 -13.24 -17.31 -22.38
CA PHE A 196 -12.17 -18.30 -22.28
C PHE A 196 -12.35 -19.14 -21.01
N ASP A 197 -13.45 -19.90 -20.94
CA ASP A 197 -13.54 -21.09 -20.09
C ASP A 197 -14.53 -22.06 -20.72
N SER A 198 -14.05 -22.79 -21.73
CA SER A 198 -14.69 -23.99 -22.27
C SER A 198 -13.64 -24.85 -22.95
N ILE A 199 -12.66 -25.35 -22.19
CA ILE A 199 -12.09 -26.65 -22.54
C ILE A 199 -13.11 -27.68 -22.07
N GLN A 200 -13.93 -28.11 -23.02
CA GLN A 200 -14.84 -29.22 -22.89
C GLN A 200 -14.01 -30.47 -22.58
N ILE A 201 -14.22 -31.02 -21.38
CA ILE A 201 -13.86 -32.40 -21.07
C ILE A 201 -14.85 -33.28 -21.84
N LEU A 202 -14.41 -33.81 -22.98
CA LEU A 202 -15.14 -34.82 -23.74
C LEU A 202 -15.15 -36.15 -22.93
N PRO A 203 -16.32 -36.76 -22.69
CA PRO A 203 -16.38 -38.12 -22.17
C PRO A 203 -16.01 -39.11 -23.26
N GLY A 204 -15.32 -40.18 -22.86
CA GLY A 204 -14.68 -41.13 -23.75
C GLY A 204 -15.59 -41.85 -24.74
N TYR A 205 -14.97 -42.28 -25.83
CA TYR A 205 -15.43 -43.41 -26.63
C TYR A 205 -14.28 -44.40 -26.77
N SER A 206 -14.58 -45.62 -26.33
CA SER A 206 -13.75 -46.81 -26.40
C SER A 206 -13.83 -47.44 -27.79
N GLY A 207 -12.69 -47.92 -28.29
CA GLY A 207 -12.61 -49.16 -29.06
C GLY A 207 -12.70 -49.09 -30.59
N SER A 208 -11.61 -49.48 -31.25
CA SER A 208 -11.47 -50.46 -32.36
C SER A 208 -10.33 -50.02 -33.30
N GLN A 209 -9.14 -50.65 -33.27
CA GLN A 209 -8.71 -51.90 -33.95
C GLN A 209 -8.06 -51.63 -35.32
N GLU A 210 -7.04 -52.45 -35.63
CA GLU A 210 -6.33 -52.62 -36.92
C GLU A 210 -5.19 -51.65 -37.27
N LEU A 211 -3.93 -52.02 -36.96
CA LEU A 211 -3.00 -52.81 -37.80
C LEU A 211 -1.66 -53.02 -37.07
#